data_AF-A0A3D4FC39-F1
#
_entry.id   AF-A0A3D4FC39-F1
#
_cell.length_a   1.000
_cell.length_b   1.000
_cell.length_c   1.000
_cell.angle_alpha   90.00
_cell.angle_beta   90.00
_cell.angle_gamma   90.00
#
_symmetry.space_group_name_H-M   'P 1'
#
loop_
_entity.id
_entity.type
_entity.pdbx_description
1 polymer ?
#
loop_
_entity_poly.entity_id
_entity_poly.type
_entity_poly.pdbx_seq_one_letter_code
_entity_poly.pdbx_strand_id
1 'polypeptide(L)' 'MSFLSPLFLLGAAAILGPIVFHLIRRVTREKVPFSSLMFLQPTPPRLTRKSRLEHILLL' A
#
# COMPACT_ATOMS: atom_id res chain seq x y z
N MET A 1 -9.99 -18.37 34.44
CA MET A 1 -9.10 -18.73 33.31
C MET A 1 -9.18 -17.76 32.12
N SER A 2 -9.58 -16.48 32.30
CA SER A 2 -9.67 -15.49 31.19
C SER A 2 -8.71 -14.31 31.33
N PHE A 3 -7.91 -14.25 32.40
CA PHE A 3 -7.05 -13.10 32.71
C PHE A 3 -6.00 -12.81 31.62
N LEU A 4 -5.50 -13.86 30.94
CA LEU A 4 -4.52 -13.72 29.87
C LEU A 4 -5.14 -13.44 28.49
N SER A 5 -6.43 -13.71 28.31
CA SER A 5 -7.10 -13.53 27.02
C SER A 5 -6.98 -12.11 26.43
N PRO A 6 -7.12 -11.00 27.21
CA PRO A 6 -6.97 -9.67 26.64
C PRO A 6 -5.52 -9.37 26.22
N LEU A 7 -4.52 -9.92 26.91
CA LEU A 7 -3.10 -9.76 26.55
C LEU A 7 -2.78 -10.44 25.22
N PHE A 8 -3.35 -11.64 24.98
CA PHE A 8 -3.20 -12.32 23.69
C PHE A 8 -3.86 -11.55 22.54
N LEU A 9 -5.03 -10.95 22.77
CA LEU A 9 -5.68 -10.10 21.77
C LEU A 9 -4.87 -8.84 21.45
N LEU A 10 -4.28 -8.20 22.47
CA LEU A 10 -3.37 -7.07 22.28
C LEU A 10 -2.12 -7.46 21.49
N GLY A 11 -1.52 -8.61 21.80
CA GLY A 11 -0.39 -9.15 21.05
C GLY A 11 -0.74 -9.42 19.58
N ALA A 12 -1.91 -10.02 19.32
CA ALA A 12 -2.39 -10.24 17.97
C ALA A 12 -2.63 -8.91 17.21
N ALA A 13 -3.20 -7.91 17.87
CA ALA A 13 -3.42 -6.58 17.28
C ALA A 13 -2.10 -5.84 16.98
N ALA A 14 -1.08 -6.00 17.83
CA ALA A 14 0.23 -5.40 17.62
C ALA A 14 0.96 -5.96 16.38
N ILE A 15 0.70 -7.22 16.02
CA ILE A 15 1.25 -7.87 14.82
C ILE A 15 0.38 -7.56 13.59
N LEU A 16 -0.94 -7.74 13.70
CA LEU A 16 -1.88 -7.56 12.59
C LEU A 16 -2.03 -6.10 12.17
N GLY A 17 -1.96 -5.16 13.11
CA GLY A 17 -2.12 -3.73 12.85
C GLY A 17 -1.17 -3.20 11.77
N PRO A 18 0.16 -3.39 11.90
CA PRO A 18 1.13 -3.00 10.89
C PRO A 18 0.92 -3.67 9.54
N ILE A 19 0.56 -4.96 9.50
CA ILE A 19 0.31 -5.71 8.26
C ILE A 19 -0.87 -5.10 7.50
N VAL A 20 -1.99 -4.89 8.20
CA VAL A 20 -3.19 -4.28 7.61
C VAL A 20 -2.90 -2.84 7.18
N PHE A 21 -2.19 -2.06 8.01
CA PHE A 21 -1.78 -0.69 7.67
C PHE A 21 -0.90 -0.64 6.41
N HIS A 22 0.05 -1.58 6.29
CA HIS A 22 0.91 -1.69 5.11
C HIS A 22 0.11 -2.03 3.86
N LEU A 23 -0.86 -2.95 3.95
CA LEU A 23 -1.71 -3.36 2.84
C LEU A 23 -2.67 -2.25 2.37
N ILE A 24 -3.16 -1.41 3.28
CA ILE A 24 -4.06 -0.29 2.96
C ILE A 24 -3.31 0.86 2.29
N ARG A 25 -2.00 1.00 2.53
CA ARG A 25 -1.20 2.13 2.03
C ARG A 25 -0.88 1.97 0.54
N ARG A 26 -1.88 2.20 -0.33
CA ARG A 26 -1.64 2.52 -1.75
C ARG A 26 -1.05 3.92 -1.85
N VAL A 27 0.27 4.02 -1.86
CA VAL A 27 0.95 5.28 -2.15
C VAL A 27 0.80 5.55 -3.65
N THR A 28 -0.10 6.47 -4.03
CA THR A 28 -0.06 7.07 -5.36
C THR A 28 1.25 7.83 -5.45
N ARG A 29 2.24 7.27 -6.16
CA ARG A 29 3.50 7.98 -6.39
C ARG A 29 3.19 9.29 -7.09
N GLU A 30 3.65 10.38 -6.49
CA GLU A 30 3.58 11.69 -7.12
C GLU A 30 4.36 11.62 -8.42
N LYS A 31 3.68 11.91 -9.54
CA LYS A 31 4.32 11.88 -10.86
C LYS A 31 5.01 13.21 -11.07
N VAL A 32 6.34 13.23 -11.02
CA VAL A 32 7.12 14.40 -11.41
C VAL A 32 7.20 14.41 -12.95
N PRO A 33 6.59 15.39 -13.65
CA PRO A 33 6.74 15.50 -15.10
C PRO A 33 8.15 15.94 -15.45
N PHE A 34 8.71 15.38 -16.53
CA PHE A 34 9.95 15.88 -17.12
C PHE A 34 9.69 17.22 -17.81
N SER A 35 10.63 18.16 -17.71
CA SER A 35 10.48 19.51 -18.29
C SER A 35 10.24 19.50 -19.80
N SER A 36 10.82 18.52 -20.51
CA SER A 36 10.59 18.33 -21.95
C SER A 36 9.13 18.00 -22.30
N LEU A 37 8.37 17.41 -21.36
CA LEU A 37 6.96 17.07 -21.57
C LEU A 37 6.02 18.26 -21.33
N MET A 38 6.49 19.37 -20.74
CA MET A 38 5.66 20.56 -20.50
C MET A 38 5.18 21.24 -21.78
N PHE A 39 5.85 20.99 -22.91
CA PHE A 39 5.48 21.52 -24.23
C PHE A 39 4.53 20.59 -25.01
N LEU A 40 4.25 19.40 -24.50
CA LEU A 40 3.38 18.41 -25.16
C LEU A 40 1.98 18.43 -24.57
N GLN A 41 0.99 18.13 -25.39
CA GLN A 41 -0.40 18.04 -24.94
C GLN A 41 -0.59 16.77 -24.10
N PRO A 42 -1.13 16.87 -22.85
CA PRO A 42 -1.33 15.71 -22.00
C PRO A 42 -2.29 14.71 -22.62
N THR A 43 -1.93 13.43 -22.62
CA THR A 43 -2.84 12.34 -22.99
C THR A 43 -3.60 11.84 -21.76
N PRO A 44 -4.85 11.39 -21.91
CA PRO A 44 -5.61 10.86 -20.78
C PRO A 44 -4.87 9.67 -20.17
N PRO A 45 -4.80 9.59 -18.83
CA PRO A 45 -4.08 8.52 -18.16
C PRO A 45 -4.71 7.18 -18.50
N ARG A 46 -3.93 6.26 -19.07
CA ARG A 46 -4.36 4.88 -19.26
C ARG A 46 -4.48 4.22 -17.89
N LEU A 47 -5.70 3.85 -17.51
CA LEU A 47 -5.96 2.99 -16.35
C LEU A 47 -5.44 1.58 -16.65
N THR A 48 -4.12 1.40 -16.61
CA THR A 48 -3.56 0.06 -16.60
C THR A 48 -3.82 -0.51 -15.20
N ARG A 49 -4.49 -1.66 -15.13
CA ARG A 49 -4.70 -2.40 -13.88
C ARG A 49 -3.37 -3.05 -13.43
N LYS A 50 -2.31 -2.26 -13.28
CA LYS A 50 -0.99 -2.72 -12.81
C LYS A 50 -1.01 -2.79 -11.29
N SER A 51 -1.91 -3.62 -10.77
CA SER A 51 -1.93 -4.07 -9.38
C SER A 51 -1.80 -5.60 -9.39
N ARG A 52 -0.83 -6.13 -10.14
CA ARG A 52 -0.38 -7.51 -9.88
C ARG A 52 0.51 -7.45 -8.65
N LEU A 53 0.14 -8.19 -7.62
CA LEU A 53 1.00 -8.44 -6.47
C LEU A 53 2.11 -9.40 -6.94
N GLU A 54 3.14 -8.88 -7.60
CA GLU A 54 4.21 -9.71 -8.18
C GLU A 54 5.21 -10.22 -7.13
N HIS A 55 5.07 -9.81 -5.86
CA HIS A 55 6.03 -10.10 -4.79
C HIS A 55 5.36 -10.42 -3.43
N ILE A 56 4.37 -11.30 -3.41
CA ILE A 56 3.68 -11.69 -2.16
C ILE A 56 4.65 -12.35 -1.16
N LEU A 57 5.69 -13.04 -1.64
CA LEU A 57 6.67 -13.77 -0.80
C LEU A 57 7.85 -12.91 -0.29
N LEU A 58 7.96 -11.66 -0.75
CA LEU A 58 9.02 -10.73 -0.31
C LEU A 58 8.50 -9.67 0.68
N LEU A 59 7.24 -9.77 1.07
CA LEU A 59 6.61 -8.95 2.12
C LEU A 59 6.78 -9.64 3.48
#